data_AF-A0A942LE50-F1
#
_entry.id   AF-A0A942LE50-F1
#
_cell.length_a   1.000
_cell.length_b   1.000
_cell.length_c   1.000
_cell.angle_alpha   90.00
_cell.angle_beta   90.00
_cell.angle_gamma   90.00
#
_symmetry.space_group_name_H-M   'P 1'
#
loop_
_entity.id
_entity.type
_entity.pdbx_description
1 polymer ?
#
loop_
_entity_poly.entity_id
_entity_poly.type
_entity_poly.pdbx_seq_one_letter_code
_entity_poly.pdbx_strand_id
1 'polypeptide(L)'
;LDDRLPPEALAQQRTAIRDGHCGLLPEGQIGPMTRIQIARDRSMAQAALARLSPGQTVLLVAGNGHVRRDLGIPLHLGPLSGVRVLMAQAGSPAMPGAAQPDAVWPTPAVPARDHCAELQRQMGR
;
A
#
# COMPACT_ATOMS: atom_id res chain seq x y z
N LEU A 1 14.85 2.58 -8.86
CA LEU A 1 13.58 2.46 -8.10
C LEU A 1 13.70 1.32 -7.11
N ASP A 2 14.31 0.21 -7.50
CA ASP A 2 14.62 -0.95 -6.65
C ASP A 2 15.47 -0.56 -5.40
N ASP A 3 16.31 0.46 -5.54
CA ASP A 3 17.14 1.08 -4.49
C ASP A 3 16.36 2.00 -3.52
N ARG A 4 15.05 2.20 -3.74
CA ARG A 4 14.24 3.14 -2.95
C ARG A 4 13.55 2.52 -1.75
N LEU A 5 13.64 1.20 -1.61
CA LEU A 5 13.19 0.46 -0.45
C LEU A 5 14.37 -0.31 0.14
N PRO A 6 14.43 -0.52 1.47
CA PRO A 6 15.31 -1.52 2.07
C PRO A 6 15.11 -2.90 1.41
N PRO A 7 16.14 -3.77 1.37
CA PRO A 7 16.05 -5.08 0.70
C PRO A 7 14.87 -5.95 1.18
N GLU A 8 14.61 -5.97 2.49
CA GLU A 8 13.46 -6.66 3.08
C GLU A 8 12.13 -6.11 2.56
N ALA A 9 11.96 -4.78 2.61
CA ALA A 9 10.76 -4.10 2.12
C ALA A 9 10.56 -4.32 0.61
N LEU A 10 11.63 -4.34 -0.19
CA LEU A 10 11.54 -4.66 -1.61
C LEU A 10 11.07 -6.11 -1.85
N ALA A 11 11.59 -7.07 -1.08
CA ALA A 11 11.16 -8.47 -1.17
C ALA A 11 9.69 -8.63 -0.77
N GLN A 12 9.29 -7.98 0.32
CA GLN A 12 7.90 -8.00 0.79
C GLN A 12 6.96 -7.30 -0.21
N GLN A 13 7.39 -6.23 -0.87
CA GLN A 13 6.61 -5.57 -1.93
C GLN A 13 6.44 -6.48 -3.16
N ARG A 14 7.44 -7.27 -3.53
CA ARG A 14 7.32 -8.27 -4.61
C ARG A 14 6.32 -9.36 -4.26
N THR A 15 6.32 -9.84 -3.02
CA THR A 15 5.30 -10.78 -2.52
C THR A 15 3.92 -10.15 -2.53
N ALA A 16 3.76 -8.93 -2.04
CA ALA A 16 2.49 -8.21 -2.07
C ALA A 16 1.95 -8.00 -3.50
N ILE A 17 2.82 -7.73 -4.47
CA ILE A 17 2.43 -7.69 -5.88
C ILE A 17 1.97 -9.06 -6.36
N ARG A 18 2.68 -10.15 -6.07
CA ARG A 18 2.27 -11.50 -6.46
C ARG A 18 0.89 -11.85 -5.90
N ASP A 19 0.71 -11.63 -4.61
CA ASP A 19 -0.51 -11.98 -3.87
C ASP A 19 -1.68 -11.09 -4.30
N GLY A 20 -1.45 -9.79 -4.51
CA GLY A 20 -2.44 -8.85 -5.01
C GLY A 20 -2.91 -9.13 -6.44
N HIS A 21 -2.15 -9.93 -7.20
CA HIS A 21 -2.55 -10.44 -8.51
C HIS A 21 -2.94 -11.94 -8.47
N CYS A 22 -3.22 -12.48 -7.27
CA CYS A 22 -3.66 -13.85 -7.04
C CYS A 22 -2.72 -14.92 -7.64
N GLY A 23 -1.42 -14.62 -7.74
CA GLY A 23 -0.42 -15.50 -8.37
C GLY A 23 -0.58 -15.64 -9.90
N LEU A 24 -1.43 -14.83 -10.53
CA LEU A 24 -1.71 -14.91 -11.96
C LEU A 24 -0.75 -14.06 -12.79
N LEU A 25 -0.11 -13.06 -12.18
CA LEU A 25 0.86 -12.20 -12.84
C LEU A 25 2.10 -13.01 -13.23
N PRO A 26 2.55 -12.96 -14.50
CA PRO A 26 3.77 -13.66 -14.92
C PRO A 26 4.98 -13.22 -14.09
N GLU A 27 5.87 -14.15 -13.73
CA GLU A 27 7.02 -13.86 -12.85
C GLU A 27 7.92 -12.72 -13.38
N GLY A 28 8.13 -12.64 -14.70
CA GLY A 28 8.88 -11.55 -15.32
C GLY A 28 8.24 -10.16 -15.16
N GLN A 29 6.95 -10.08 -14.82
CA GLN A 29 6.21 -8.83 -14.61
C GLN A 29 6.17 -8.38 -13.15
N ILE A 30 6.58 -9.24 -12.20
CA ILE A 30 6.59 -8.90 -10.77
C ILE A 30 7.51 -7.71 -10.51
N GLY A 31 8.75 -7.75 -11.02
CA GLY A 31 9.72 -6.66 -10.88
C GLY A 31 9.23 -5.32 -11.44
N PRO A 32 8.81 -5.27 -12.73
CA PRO A 32 8.19 -4.08 -13.32
C PRO A 32 7.00 -3.53 -12.52
N MET A 33 6.08 -4.39 -12.09
CA MET A 33 4.92 -3.96 -11.30
C MET A 33 5.33 -3.43 -9.91
N THR A 34 6.31 -4.04 -9.25
CA THR A 34 6.87 -3.51 -7.99
C THR A 34 7.45 -2.11 -8.20
N ARG A 35 8.14 -1.85 -9.31
CA ARG A 35 8.67 -0.51 -9.63
C ARG A 35 7.56 0.51 -9.84
N ILE A 36 6.45 0.13 -10.49
CA ILE A 36 5.26 0.99 -10.65
C ILE A 36 4.67 1.32 -9.28
N GLN A 37 4.57 0.34 -8.39
CA GLN A 37 4.05 0.52 -7.04
C GLN A 37 4.89 1.53 -6.25
N ILE A 38 6.23 1.37 -6.25
CA ILE A 38 7.18 2.31 -5.63
C ILE A 38 7.07 3.71 -6.25
N ALA A 39 6.93 3.80 -7.57
CA ALA A 39 6.80 5.09 -8.24
C ALA A 39 5.52 5.83 -7.83
N ARG A 40 4.39 5.10 -7.70
CA ARG A 40 3.11 5.67 -7.22
C ARG A 40 3.23 6.17 -5.78
N ASP A 41 3.80 5.37 -4.90
CA ASP A 41 4.00 5.73 -3.48
C ASP A 41 4.87 6.99 -3.35
N ARG A 42 5.97 7.05 -4.11
CA ARG A 42 6.85 8.21 -4.14
C ARG A 42 6.16 9.45 -4.72
N SER A 43 5.38 9.30 -5.79
CA SER A 43 4.64 10.41 -6.39
C SER A 43 3.60 10.98 -5.43
N MET A 44 2.89 10.12 -4.68
CA MET A 44 1.92 10.56 -3.68
C MET A 44 2.60 11.25 -2.49
N ALA A 45 3.74 10.71 -2.02
CA ALA A 45 4.54 11.36 -0.98
C ALA A 45 5.01 12.77 -1.41
N GLN A 46 5.53 12.90 -2.63
CA GLN A 46 5.94 14.19 -3.20
C GLN A 46 4.77 15.18 -3.31
N ALA A 47 3.60 14.71 -3.75
CA ALA A 47 2.41 15.55 -3.84
C ALA A 47 1.92 16.03 -2.47
N ALA A 48 2.04 15.19 -1.43
CA ALA A 48 1.73 15.56 -0.06
C ALA A 48 2.73 16.59 0.50
N LEU A 49 4.04 16.33 0.32
CA LEU A 49 5.12 17.24 0.73
C LEU A 49 4.99 18.62 0.10
N ALA A 50 4.63 18.69 -1.19
CA ALA A 50 4.45 19.95 -1.91
C ALA A 50 3.27 20.80 -1.39
N ARG A 51 2.37 20.22 -0.59
CA ARG A 51 1.22 20.92 0.02
C ARG A 51 1.38 21.20 1.50
N LEU A 52 2.48 20.79 2.12
CA LEU A 52 2.73 21.09 3.53
C LEU A 52 2.95 22.59 3.71
N SER A 53 2.16 23.19 4.60
CA SER A 53 2.25 24.60 5.00
C SER A 53 2.14 24.73 6.52
N PRO A 54 2.80 25.72 7.16
CA PRO A 54 2.71 25.92 8.60
C PRO A 54 1.26 26.04 9.07
N GLY A 55 0.91 25.31 10.14
CA GLY A 55 -0.43 25.33 10.73
C GLY A 55 -1.50 24.54 9.94
N GLN A 56 -1.13 23.86 8.84
CA GLN A 56 -2.05 23.05 8.05
C GLN A 56 -1.70 21.57 8.13
N THR A 57 -2.72 20.73 8.02
CA THR A 57 -2.60 19.28 7.93
C THR A 57 -2.93 18.82 6.52
N VAL A 58 -2.05 18.03 5.90
CA VAL A 58 -2.34 17.36 4.63
C VAL A 58 -2.94 15.99 4.91
N LEU A 59 -4.17 15.77 4.43
CA LEU A 59 -4.81 14.45 4.44
C LEU A 59 -4.63 13.78 3.08
N LEU A 60 -3.98 12.61 3.07
CA LEU A 60 -3.82 11.76 1.89
C LEU A 60 -4.65 10.49 2.04
N VAL A 61 -5.56 10.25 1.10
CA VAL A 61 -6.38 9.02 1.04
C VAL A 61 -5.85 8.13 -0.06
N ALA A 62 -5.47 6.90 0.30
CA ALA A 62 -4.94 5.90 -0.63
C ALA A 62 -5.33 4.48 -0.16
N GLY A 63 -5.15 3.47 -1.03
CA GLY A 63 -5.44 2.08 -0.67
C GLY A 63 -4.53 1.56 0.46
N ASN A 64 -5.00 0.57 1.22
CA ASN A 64 -4.31 0.07 2.43
C ASN A 64 -2.85 -0.31 2.20
N GLY A 65 -2.51 -0.93 1.06
CA GLY A 65 -1.13 -1.25 0.71
C GLY A 65 -0.21 -0.03 0.61
N HIS A 66 -0.73 1.11 0.14
CA HIS A 66 0.04 2.35 -0.03
C HIS A 66 0.32 3.07 1.28
N VAL A 67 -0.53 2.92 2.30
CA VAL A 67 -0.38 3.65 3.57
C VAL A 67 0.43 2.88 4.62
N ARG A 68 0.84 1.65 4.30
CA ARG A 68 1.69 0.82 5.16
C ARG A 68 3.03 1.47 5.45
N ARG A 69 3.44 1.45 6.72
CA ARG A 69 4.71 2.05 7.17
C ARG A 69 5.95 1.33 6.67
N ASP A 70 5.85 0.02 6.50
CA ASP A 70 6.95 -0.86 6.13
C ASP A 70 7.17 -0.94 4.61
N LEU A 71 6.25 -0.42 3.79
CA LEU A 71 6.30 -0.58 2.33
C LEU A 71 5.91 0.65 1.50
N GLY A 72 5.00 1.48 1.99
CA GLY A 72 4.29 2.45 1.17
C GLY A 72 4.81 3.88 1.28
N ILE A 73 3.89 4.83 1.08
CA ILE A 73 4.10 6.27 1.14
C ILE A 73 4.96 6.73 2.34
N PRO A 74 4.77 6.22 3.58
CA PRO A 74 5.55 6.69 4.73
C PRO A 74 7.07 6.58 4.56
N LEU A 75 7.57 5.58 3.83
CA LEU A 75 9.01 5.42 3.57
C LEU A 75 9.59 6.51 2.65
N HIS A 76 8.74 7.27 1.96
CA HIS A 76 9.13 8.31 1.02
C HIS A 76 8.91 9.74 1.54
N LEU A 77 8.35 9.89 2.75
CA LEU A 77 8.08 11.20 3.36
C LEU A 77 9.34 11.85 3.99
N GLY A 78 10.42 11.09 4.18
CA GLY A 78 11.63 11.59 4.85
C GLY A 78 11.42 11.78 6.36
N PRO A 79 12.29 12.55 7.06
CA PRO A 79 12.26 12.71 8.51
C PRO A 79 11.18 13.69 8.99
N LEU A 80 9.94 13.50 8.54
CA LEU A 80 8.81 14.32 8.98
C LEU A 80 8.29 13.88 10.35
N SER A 81 8.19 14.83 11.27
CA SER A 81 7.43 14.66 12.51
C SER A 81 5.94 14.75 12.27
N GLY A 82 5.14 13.99 13.01
CA GLY A 82 3.68 14.12 13.01
C GLY A 82 2.96 13.36 11.88
N VAL A 83 3.65 12.49 11.14
CA VAL A 83 2.99 11.59 10.17
C VAL A 83 2.14 10.57 10.93
N ARG A 84 0.83 10.57 10.65
CA ARG A 84 -0.12 9.62 11.22
C ARG A 84 -0.72 8.73 10.13
N VAL A 85 -0.77 7.43 10.39
CA VAL A 85 -1.39 6.43 9.50
C VAL A 85 -2.67 5.93 10.14
N LEU A 86 -3.79 6.14 9.45
CA LEU A 86 -5.09 5.57 9.78
C LEU A 86 -5.50 4.61 8.65
N MET A 87 -5.94 3.41 8.98
CA MET A 87 -6.53 2.49 8.00
C MET A 87 -8.01 2.28 8.30
N ALA A 88 -8.86 2.52 7.30
CA ALA A 88 -10.27 2.16 7.39
C ALA A 88 -10.43 0.69 7.00
N GLN A 89 -11.11 -0.10 7.85
CA GLN A 89 -11.28 -1.54 7.64
C GLN A 89 -12.73 -1.95 7.82
N ALA A 90 -13.28 -2.59 6.79
CA ALA A 90 -14.64 -3.12 6.82
C ALA A 90 -14.70 -4.43 7.63
N GLY A 91 -15.72 -4.54 8.48
CA GLY A 91 -15.96 -5.73 9.29
C GLY A 91 -15.01 -5.86 10.49
N SER A 92 -14.85 -7.08 11.01
CA SER A 92 -13.96 -7.33 12.15
C SER A 92 -12.51 -7.12 11.73
N PRO A 93 -11.73 -6.26 12.43
CA PRO A 93 -10.32 -6.11 12.12
C PRO A 93 -9.63 -7.45 12.38
N ALA A 94 -9.21 -8.14 11.32
CA ALA A 94 -8.14 -9.11 11.45
C ALA A 94 -6.93 -8.35 12.00
N MET A 95 -6.30 -8.85 13.06
CA MET A 95 -5.04 -8.33 13.58
C MET A 95 -3.89 -9.05 12.86
N PRO A 96 -3.03 -8.37 12.07
CA PRO A 96 -1.78 -9.00 11.70
C PRO A 96 -0.55 -8.07 11.76
N GLY A 97 0.44 -8.50 12.55
CA GLY A 97 1.87 -8.29 12.27
C GLY A 97 2.48 -6.92 12.56
N ALA A 98 3.80 -6.82 12.38
CA ALA A 98 4.67 -5.72 12.82
C ALA A 98 4.46 -4.35 12.13
N ALA A 99 3.54 -4.25 11.16
CA ALA A 99 3.33 -3.08 10.30
C ALA A 99 2.03 -2.33 10.59
N GLN A 100 1.74 -2.10 11.86
CA GLN A 100 0.45 -1.54 12.28
C GLN A 100 0.31 -0.03 11.94
N PRO A 101 -0.88 0.40 11.50
CA PRO A 101 -1.22 1.82 11.48
C PRO A 101 -1.26 2.37 12.91
N ASP A 102 -1.31 3.70 13.07
CA ASP A 102 -1.51 4.29 14.41
C ASP A 102 -2.92 4.04 14.95
N ALA A 103 -3.87 3.84 14.05
CA ALA A 103 -5.24 3.55 14.37
C ALA A 103 -5.94 2.85 13.21
N VAL A 104 -6.88 1.98 13.56
CA VAL A 104 -7.79 1.34 12.63
C VAL A 104 -9.18 1.91 12.86
N TRP A 105 -9.82 2.40 11.79
CA TRP A 105 -11.19 2.88 11.82
C TRP A 105 -12.11 1.78 11.30
N PRO A 106 -12.96 1.17 12.14
CA PRO A 106 -13.89 0.15 11.69
C PRO A 106 -15.00 0.78 10.82
N THR A 107 -15.35 0.12 9.73
CA THR A 107 -16.50 0.47 8.89
C THR A 107 -17.46 -0.73 8.78
N PRO A 108 -18.75 -0.49 8.44
CA PRO A 108 -19.68 -1.59 8.21
C PRO A 108 -19.12 -2.60 7.21
N ALA A 109 -19.37 -3.89 7.47
CA ALA A 109 -18.94 -4.95 6.58
C ALA A 109 -19.56 -4.77 5.18
N VAL A 110 -18.76 -4.98 4.15
CA VAL A 110 -19.23 -5.08 2.76
C VAL A 110 -19.47 -6.54 2.40
N PRO A 111 -20.40 -6.85 1.47
CA PRO A 111 -20.58 -8.21 0.98
C PRO A 111 -19.26 -8.81 0.49
N ALA A 112 -18.98 -10.05 0.87
CA ALA A 112 -17.78 -10.75 0.42
C ALA A 112 -17.78 -10.89 -1.11
N ARG A 113 -16.64 -10.57 -1.73
CA ARG A 113 -16.42 -10.72 -3.18
C ARG A 113 -15.14 -11.51 -3.40
N ASP A 114 -15.23 -12.54 -4.23
CA ASP A 114 -14.06 -13.30 -4.65
C ASP A 114 -13.37 -12.58 -5.83
N HIS A 115 -12.47 -11.66 -5.47
CA HIS A 115 -11.67 -10.90 -6.42
C HIS A 115 -10.72 -11.80 -7.23
N CYS A 116 -10.26 -12.92 -6.66
CA CYS A 116 -9.34 -13.81 -7.36
C CYS A 116 -10.07 -14.64 -8.42
N ALA A 117 -11.22 -15.22 -8.09
CA ALA A 117 -12.02 -15.95 -9.09
C ALA A 117 -12.48 -15.03 -10.23
N GLU A 118 -12.80 -13.77 -9.93
CA GLU A 118 -13.11 -12.79 -10.97
C GLU A 118 -11.92 -12.51 -11.89
N LEU A 119 -10.74 -12.28 -11.32
CA LEU A 119 -9.53 -12.03 -12.10
C LEU A 119 -9.12 -13.26 -12.94
N GLN A 120 -9.27 -14.47 -12.40
CA GLN A 120 -9.03 -15.73 -13.13
C GLN A 120 -9.89 -15.81 -14.38
N ARG A 121 -11.21 -15.57 -14.26
CA ARG A 121 -12.14 -15.54 -15.40
C ARG A 121 -11.73 -14.51 -16.45
N GLN A 122 -11.33 -13.30 -16.02
CA GLN A 122 -10.87 -12.24 -16.94
C GLN A 122 -9.58 -12.62 -17.69
N MET A 123 -8.73 -13.43 -17.06
CA MET A 123 -7.47 -13.93 -17.65
C MET A 123 -7.64 -15.26 -18.42
N GLY A 124 -8.87 -15.77 -18.54
CA GLY A 124 -9.16 -17.03 -19.25
C GLY A 124 -8.60 -18.27 -18.54
N ARG A 125 -8.53 -18.25 -17.21
CA ARG A 125 -8.13 -19.40 -16.37
C ARG A 125 -9.31 -19.99 -15.62
#